data_AF-A0A523VFG6-F1
#
_entry.id   AF-A0A523VFG6-F1
#
_cell.length_a   1.000
_cell.length_b   1.000
_cell.length_c   1.000
_cell.angle_alpha   90.00
_cell.angle_beta   90.00
_cell.angle_gamma   90.00
#
_symmetry.space_group_name_H-M   'P 1'
#
loop_
_entity.id
_entity.type
_entity.pdbx_description
1 polymer ?
#
loop_
_entity_poly.entity_id
_entity_poly.type
_entity_poly.pdbx_seq_one_letter_code
_entity_poly.pdbx_strand_id
1 'polypeptide(L)'
;MKAGGLMSVSVWQFLESARMRRKIRPWSEAGLSAEELEAGDYLLDWKRGGRGLRYCHLVDETELQRLALESGLKVAETFRAGGREGNLSLFAVMQEGNGE
;
A
#
# COMPACT_ATOMS: atom_id res chain seq x y z
N MET A 1 -4.58 8.15 -19.00
CA MET A 1 -3.16 8.29 -19.40
C MET A 1 -3.13 8.52 -20.91
N LYS A 2 -2.10 9.17 -21.49
CA LYS A 2 -1.99 9.21 -22.96
C LYS A 2 -1.67 7.80 -23.48
N ALA A 3 -2.11 7.48 -24.70
CA ALA A 3 -1.78 6.22 -25.35
C ALA A 3 -0.26 5.96 -25.32
N GLY A 4 0.15 4.75 -24.92
CA GLY A 4 1.55 4.36 -24.75
C GLY A 4 2.26 4.96 -23.52
N GLY A 5 1.55 5.67 -22.64
CA GLY A 5 2.11 6.15 -21.39
C GLY A 5 2.35 5.03 -20.38
N LEU A 6 3.26 5.28 -19.44
CA LEU A 6 3.52 4.43 -18.27
C LEU A 6 3.20 5.18 -16.99
N MET A 7 2.66 4.47 -16.01
CA MET A 7 2.44 4.95 -14.65
C MET A 7 3.20 4.07 -13.67
N SER A 8 3.90 4.70 -12.72
CA SER A 8 4.49 3.96 -11.59
C SER A 8 3.80 4.36 -10.30
N VAL A 9 3.45 3.35 -9.51
CA VAL A 9 2.95 3.54 -8.13
C VAL A 9 3.84 2.74 -7.18
N SER A 10 3.92 3.20 -5.94
CA SER A 10 4.57 2.47 -4.85
C SER A 10 3.60 2.33 -3.69
N VAL A 11 3.37 1.10 -3.25
CA VAL A 11 2.56 0.79 -2.07
C VAL A 11 3.47 0.26 -0.97
N TRP A 12 3.26 0.69 0.27
CA TRP A 12 4.10 0.28 1.39
C TRP A 12 3.87 -1.19 1.74
N GLN A 13 4.95 -1.92 1.97
CA GLN A 13 4.99 -3.30 2.45
C GLN A 13 5.47 -3.31 3.91
N PHE A 14 4.85 -2.48 4.75
CA PHE A 14 5.35 -2.16 6.09
C PHE A 14 5.34 -3.35 7.06
N LEU A 15 4.58 -4.41 6.78
CA LEU A 15 4.64 -5.64 7.56
C LEU A 15 5.97 -6.38 7.39
N GLU A 16 6.67 -6.22 6.27
CA GLU A 16 7.99 -6.83 6.06
C GLU A 16 9.05 -6.20 6.97
N SER A 17 8.88 -4.92 7.31
CA SER A 17 9.81 -4.20 8.18
C SER A 17 9.49 -4.43 9.65
N ALA A 18 10.36 -5.15 10.37
CA ALA A 18 10.26 -5.32 11.83
C ALA A 18 10.18 -3.97 12.57
N ARG A 19 10.85 -2.93 12.07
CA ARG A 19 10.80 -1.58 12.65
C ARG A 19 9.42 -0.94 12.49
N MET A 20 8.77 -1.14 11.34
CA MET A 20 7.46 -0.54 11.07
C MET A 20 6.34 -1.31 11.77
N ARG A 21 6.43 -2.64 11.86
CA ARG A 21 5.48 -3.47 12.63
C ARG A 21 5.35 -3.03 14.09
N ARG A 22 6.44 -2.59 14.73
CA ARG A 22 6.43 -2.06 16.11
C ARG A 22 5.59 -0.79 16.27
N LYS A 23 5.24 -0.12 15.18
CA LYS A 23 4.38 1.07 15.19
C LYS A 23 2.90 0.71 15.10
N ILE A 24 2.52 -0.53 14.80
CA ILE A 24 1.10 -0.90 14.72
C ILE A 24 0.43 -0.68 16.07
N ARG A 25 -0.70 0.01 16.07
CA ARG A 25 -1.52 0.33 17.23
C ARG A 25 -2.91 -0.30 17.08
N PRO A 26 -3.58 -0.64 18.19
CA PRO A 26 -4.96 -1.09 18.14
C PRO A 26 -5.88 0.06 17.67
N TRP A 27 -6.89 -0.30 16.90
CA TRP A 27 -7.89 0.63 16.37
C TRP A 27 -8.75 1.31 17.44
N SER A 28 -8.81 0.72 18.65
CA SER A 28 -9.42 1.35 19.82
C SER A 28 -8.77 2.68 20.21
N GLU A 29 -7.50 2.93 19.84
CA GLU A 29 -6.87 4.24 20.04
C GLU A 29 -7.43 5.34 19.13
N ALA A 30 -8.09 4.96 18.03
CA ALA A 30 -8.84 5.86 17.14
C ALA A 30 -10.35 5.81 17.40
N GLY A 31 -10.82 5.03 18.38
CA GLY A 31 -12.24 4.86 18.69
C GLY A 31 -13.03 4.05 17.65
N LEU A 32 -12.34 3.26 16.82
CA LEU A 32 -12.95 2.41 15.79
C LEU A 32 -13.00 0.95 16.23
N SER A 33 -14.07 0.27 15.82
CA SER A 33 -14.28 -1.16 16.03
C SER A 33 -13.62 -1.99 14.94
N ALA A 34 -13.48 -3.30 15.15
CA ALA A 34 -12.84 -4.17 14.15
C ALA A 34 -13.74 -4.43 12.94
N GLU A 35 -15.04 -4.31 13.14
CA GLU A 35 -16.10 -4.56 12.16
C GLU A 35 -16.19 -3.47 11.09
N GLU A 36 -15.61 -2.30 11.35
CA GLU A 36 -15.53 -1.16 10.42
C GLU A 36 -14.29 -1.23 9.50
N LEU A 37 -13.47 -2.27 9.62
CA LEU A 37 -12.16 -2.36 8.99
C LEU A 37 -12.12 -3.45 7.93
N GLU A 38 -11.37 -3.21 6.87
CA GLU A 38 -11.09 -4.18 5.84
C GLU A 38 -9.78 -4.93 6.10
N ALA A 39 -9.63 -6.10 5.46
CA ALA A 39 -8.35 -6.79 5.45
C ALA A 39 -7.29 -5.88 4.82
N GLY A 40 -6.13 -5.74 5.48
CA GLY A 40 -5.08 -4.82 5.06
C GLY A 40 -5.12 -3.47 5.77
N ASP A 41 -6.14 -3.17 6.58
CA ASP A 41 -6.22 -1.92 7.34
C ASP A 41 -5.38 -1.94 8.63
N TYR A 42 -4.43 -1.01 8.72
CA TYR A 42 -3.59 -0.83 9.90
C TYR A 42 -3.58 0.60 10.40
N LEU A 43 -3.50 0.73 11.72
CA LEU A 43 -3.23 1.98 12.39
C LEU A 43 -1.76 2.00 12.84
N LEU A 44 -0.99 2.98 12.38
CA LEU A 44 0.42 3.14 12.74
C LEU A 44 0.63 4.37 13.63
N ASP A 45 1.45 4.22 14.67
CA ASP A 45 2.00 5.31 15.45
C ASP A 45 2.98 6.11 14.59
N TRP A 46 2.64 7.37 14.37
CA TRP A 46 3.39 8.30 13.54
C TRP A 46 3.66 9.59 14.31
N LYS A 47 4.71 9.55 15.13
CA LYS A 47 5.15 10.69 15.95
C LYS A 47 5.90 11.72 15.11
N ARG A 48 5.22 12.79 14.69
CA ARG A 48 5.88 14.00 14.17
C ARG A 48 5.43 15.20 15.01
N GLY A 49 6.18 15.50 16.07
CA GLY A 49 5.89 16.61 16.99
C GLY A 49 4.86 16.30 18.10
N GLY A 50 4.47 15.05 18.30
CA GLY A 50 3.49 14.65 19.30
C GLY A 50 3.00 13.21 19.12
N ARG A 51 1.86 12.86 19.72
CA ARG A 51 1.13 11.62 19.43
C ARG A 51 0.38 11.79 18.11
N GLY A 52 0.63 10.91 17.15
CA GLY A 52 -0.08 10.90 15.87
C GLY A 52 -0.38 9.46 15.47
N LEU A 53 -1.59 9.23 14.98
CA LEU A 53 -2.01 7.95 14.44
C LEU A 53 -2.23 8.12 12.94
N ARG A 54 -1.74 7.17 12.15
CA ARG A 54 -1.85 7.18 10.69
C ARG A 54 -2.52 5.89 10.25
N TYR A 55 -3.61 6.03 9.52
CA TYR A 55 -4.17 4.93 8.76
C TYR A 55 -3.24 4.55 7.60
N CYS A 56 -3.01 3.25 7.42
CA CYS A 56 -2.28 2.69 6.30
C CYS A 56 -2.98 1.40 5.85
N HIS A 57 -3.34 1.32 4.58
CA HIS A 57 -3.78 0.09 3.95
C HIS A 57 -2.60 -0.64 3.32
N LEU A 58 -2.46 -1.94 3.61
CA LEU A 58 -1.46 -2.81 2.99
C LEU A 58 -2.06 -3.42 1.73
N VAL A 59 -1.71 -2.84 0.58
CA VAL A 59 -2.06 -3.41 -0.72
C VAL A 59 -1.10 -4.56 -1.03
N ASP A 60 -1.63 -5.77 -1.17
CA ASP A 60 -0.86 -6.93 -1.63
C ASP A 60 -0.81 -7.02 -3.17
N GLU A 61 -0.08 -7.99 -3.71
CA GLU A 61 0.05 -8.15 -5.16
C GLU A 61 -1.27 -8.50 -5.85
N THR A 62 -2.15 -9.26 -5.19
CA THR A 62 -3.45 -9.65 -5.76
C THR A 62 -4.38 -8.44 -5.85
N GLU A 63 -4.45 -7.67 -4.78
CA GLU A 63 -5.23 -6.44 -4.74
C GLU A 63 -4.69 -5.40 -5.72
N LEU A 64 -3.37 -5.23 -5.81
CA LEU A 64 -2.74 -4.34 -6.77
C LEU A 64 -3.15 -4.66 -8.22
N GLN A 65 -3.16 -5.94 -8.59
CA GLN A 65 -3.59 -6.38 -9.93
C GLN A 65 -5.08 -6.08 -10.16
N ARG A 66 -5.93 -6.36 -9.16
CA ARG A 66 -7.36 -6.06 -9.21
C ARG A 66 -7.62 -4.56 -9.38
N LEU A 67 -6.97 -3.73 -8.57
CA LEU A 67 -7.10 -2.26 -8.64
C LEU A 67 -6.62 -1.71 -9.98
N ALA A 68 -5.53 -2.27 -10.54
CA ALA A 68 -5.07 -1.90 -11.87
C ALA A 68 -6.15 -2.21 -12.93
N LEU A 69 -6.69 -3.43 -12.92
CA LEU A 69 -7.73 -3.86 -13.86
C LEU A 69 -8.99 -3.00 -13.75
N GLU A 70 -9.49 -2.78 -12.54
CA GLU A 70 -10.67 -1.93 -12.28
C GLU A 70 -10.44 -0.47 -12.71
N SER A 71 -9.19 -0.03 -12.75
CA SER A 71 -8.79 1.29 -13.24
C SER A 71 -8.56 1.36 -14.76
N GLY A 72 -8.83 0.29 -15.51
CA GLY A 72 -8.55 0.21 -16.94
C GLY A 72 -7.05 0.16 -17.28
N LEU A 73 -6.24 -0.34 -16.35
CA LEU A 73 -4.79 -0.47 -16.48
C LEU A 73 -4.38 -1.94 -16.46
N LYS A 74 -3.15 -2.19 -16.92
CA LYS A 74 -2.48 -3.47 -16.81
C LYS A 74 -1.15 -3.29 -16.10
N VAL A 75 -0.86 -4.13 -15.12
CA VAL A 75 0.47 -4.21 -14.51
C VAL A 75 1.42 -4.86 -15.50
N ALA A 76 2.46 -4.13 -15.90
CA ALA A 76 3.51 -4.60 -16.79
C ALA A 76 4.65 -5.27 -15.99
N GLU A 77 4.99 -4.70 -14.84
CA GLU A 77 6.07 -5.19 -13.98
C GLU A 77 5.80 -4.82 -12.52
N THR A 78 6.24 -5.68 -11.60
CA THR A 78 6.33 -5.35 -10.18
C THR A 78 7.71 -5.64 -9.64
N PHE A 79 8.20 -4.80 -8.74
CA PHE A 79 9.46 -5.02 -8.05
C PHE A 79 9.44 -4.44 -6.64
N ARG A 80 10.30 -4.95 -5.76
CA ARG A 80 10.46 -4.43 -4.39
C ARG A 80 11.64 -3.48 -4.33
N ALA A 81 11.45 -2.34 -3.64
CA ALA A 81 12.50 -1.36 -3.43
C ALA A 81 12.23 -0.51 -2.17
N GLY A 82 13.24 0.26 -1.76
CA GLY A 82 13.11 1.27 -0.71
C GLY A 82 13.24 0.72 0.72
N GLY A 83 13.38 1.64 1.67
CA GLY A 83 13.72 1.30 3.06
C GLY A 83 15.17 0.86 3.22
N ARG A 84 15.58 0.55 4.45
CA ARG A 84 16.95 0.15 4.77
C ARG A 84 17.26 -1.25 4.25
N GLU A 85 16.27 -2.12 4.28
CA GLU A 85 16.33 -3.52 3.84
C GLU A 85 16.01 -3.70 2.34
N GLY A 86 15.71 -2.61 1.62
CA GLY A 86 15.47 -2.64 0.17
C GLY A 86 14.12 -3.19 -0.27
N ASN A 87 13.19 -3.48 0.65
CA ASN A 87 11.91 -4.12 0.36
C ASN A 87 10.71 -3.46 1.05
N LEU A 88 10.83 -2.19 1.48
CA LEU A 88 9.77 -1.50 2.22
C LEU A 88 8.56 -1.13 1.36
N SER A 89 8.71 -1.14 0.04
CA SER A 89 7.62 -0.88 -0.90
C SER A 89 7.59 -1.91 -2.02
N LEU A 90 6.38 -2.20 -2.48
CA LEU A 90 6.10 -2.85 -3.75
C LEU A 90 5.81 -1.75 -4.77
N PHE A 91 6.58 -1.75 -5.86
CA PHE A 91 6.36 -0.87 -6.99
C PHE A 91 5.65 -1.63 -8.09
N ALA A 92 4.77 -0.94 -8.79
CA ALA A 92 4.12 -1.43 -9.99
C ALA A 92 4.35 -0.44 -11.12
N VAL A 93 4.78 -0.93 -12.27
CA VAL A 93 4.76 -0.20 -13.53
C VAL A 93 3.53 -0.67 -14.30
N MET A 94 2.69 0.27 -14.67
CA MET A 94 1.41 0.04 -15.30
C MET A 94 1.32 0.76 -16.64
N GLN A 95 0.54 0.18 -17.54
CA GLN A 95 0.19 0.75 -18.83
C GLN A 95 -1.32 0.69 -19.03
N GLU A 96 -1.83 1.31 -20.10
CA GLU A 96 -3.23 1.17 -20.50
C GLU A 96 -3.59 -0.31 -20.67
N GLY A 97 -4.71 -0.74 -20.09
CA GLY A 97 -5.27 -2.06 -20.32
C GLY A 97 -5.91 -2.07 -21.70
N ASN A 98 -5.36 -2.82 -22.64
CA ASN A 98 -6.04 -3.05 -23.91
C ASN A 98 -7.35 -3.79 -23.57
N GLY A 99 -8.50 -3.15 -23.81
CA GLY A 99 -9.79 -3.82 -23.66
C GLY A 99 -9.83 -5.04 -24.55
N GLU A 100 -10.03 -6.21 -23.96
CA GLU A 100 -10.47 -7.41 -24.69
C GLU A 100 -11.94 -7.29 -25.08
#